data_AF-A0A7S7UHP7-F1
#
_entry.id   AF-A0A7S7UHP7-F1
#
_cell.length_a   1.000
_cell.length_b   1.000
_cell.length_c   1.000
_cell.angle_alpha   90.00
_cell.angle_beta   90.00
_cell.angle_gamma   90.00
#
_symmetry.space_group_name_H-M   'P 1'
#
loop_
_entity.id
_entity.type
_entity.pdbx_description
1 polymer ?
#
loop_
_entity_poly.entity_id
_entity_poly.type
_entity_poly.pdbx_seq_one_letter_code
_entity_poly.pdbx_strand_id
1 'polypeptide(L)'
;MPQMRSLDPVFPIDRQIALDTGPVVLVNLFTLDPADEHSFLASWQDDAAFMKRQPGFISTQLHRAVGDSPTYLNYAVWESNAHFRAAFTAPEFRAKIADYPASAVASPHLFEKVAVAGICVA
;
A
#
# COMPACT_ATOMS: atom_id res chain seq x y z
N MET A 1 9.09 13.87 -0.88
CA MET A 1 7.82 13.16 -0.68
C MET A 1 7.44 12.51 -2.00
N PRO A 2 7.20 11.20 -2.04
CA PRO A 2 6.75 10.49 -3.22
C PRO A 2 5.41 11.07 -3.67
N GLN A 3 5.18 11.06 -4.97
CA GLN A 3 3.92 11.53 -5.51
C GLN A 3 2.85 10.50 -5.22
N MET A 4 1.78 10.90 -4.54
CA MET A 4 0.62 10.01 -4.37
C MET A 4 -0.36 10.27 -5.51
N ARG A 5 -0.66 9.22 -6.28
CA ARG A 5 -1.64 9.25 -7.37
C ARG A 5 -2.77 8.30 -7.01
N SER A 6 -4.02 8.71 -7.17
CA SER A 6 -5.12 7.77 -6.97
C SER A 6 -5.11 6.67 -8.03
N LEU A 7 -5.27 5.41 -7.61
CA LEU A 7 -5.51 4.30 -8.53
C LEU A 7 -6.88 4.42 -9.20
N ASP A 8 -7.88 4.89 -8.45
CA ASP A 8 -9.21 5.27 -8.96
C ASP A 8 -9.43 6.77 -8.68
N PRO A 9 -9.34 7.65 -9.70
CA PRO A 9 -9.54 9.08 -9.52
C PRO A 9 -10.91 9.48 -8.96
N VAL A 10 -11.95 8.65 -9.12
CA VAL A 10 -13.31 8.94 -8.65
C VAL A 10 -13.48 8.59 -7.16
N PHE A 11 -12.72 7.60 -6.67
CA PHE A 11 -12.79 7.13 -5.29
C PHE A 11 -11.39 6.97 -4.67
N PRO A 12 -10.71 8.08 -4.32
CA PRO A 12 -9.35 8.06 -3.79
C PRO A 12 -9.25 7.47 -2.37
N ILE A 13 -8.03 7.15 -1.96
CA ILE A 13 -7.73 6.43 -0.71
C ILE A 13 -8.30 7.13 0.52
N ASP A 14 -8.30 8.47 0.56
CA ASP A 14 -8.86 9.29 1.63
C ASP A 14 -10.38 9.10 1.80
N ARG A 15 -11.12 8.84 0.72
CA ARG A 15 -12.54 8.45 0.81
C ARG A 15 -12.71 7.01 1.28
N GLN A 16 -11.84 6.10 0.84
CA GLN A 16 -11.91 4.69 1.21
C GLN A 16 -11.62 4.48 2.69
N ILE A 17 -10.56 5.09 3.23
CA ILE A 17 -10.20 4.94 4.63
C ILE A 17 -11.28 5.49 5.56
N ALA A 18 -12.15 6.40 5.12
CA ALA A 18 -13.24 6.93 5.94
C ALA A 18 -14.38 5.93 6.19
N LEU A 19 -14.44 4.83 5.44
CA LEU A 19 -15.47 3.80 5.59
C LEU A 19 -15.12 2.83 6.72
N ASP A 20 -16.13 2.27 7.37
CA ASP A 20 -15.95 1.18 8.34
C ASP A 20 -16.37 -0.13 7.69
N THR A 21 -15.37 -0.96 7.36
CA THR A 21 -15.53 -2.26 6.72
C THR A 21 -14.33 -3.17 6.99
N GLY A 22 -14.38 -4.43 6.55
CA GLY A 22 -13.24 -5.34 6.55
C GLY A 22 -13.60 -6.82 6.75
N PRO A 23 -12.64 -7.75 6.55
CA PRO A 23 -11.20 -7.54 6.28
C PRO A 23 -10.89 -6.85 4.96
N VAL A 24 -9.78 -6.10 4.91
CA VAL A 24 -9.37 -5.34 3.70
C VAL A 24 -8.00 -5.76 3.19
N VAL A 25 -7.81 -5.57 1.89
CA VAL A 25 -6.53 -5.73 1.20
C VAL A 25 -6.11 -4.37 0.64
N LEU A 26 -4.95 -3.89 1.06
CA LEU A 26 -4.26 -2.80 0.40
C LEU A 26 -3.51 -3.34 -0.81
N VAL A 27 -3.81 -2.80 -1.97
CA VAL A 27 -2.98 -2.87 -3.17
C VAL A 27 -2.36 -1.50 -3.36
N ASN A 28 -1.03 -1.42 -3.38
CA ASN A 28 -0.33 -0.18 -3.69
C ASN A 28 0.67 -0.43 -4.81
N LEU A 29 0.44 0.22 -5.95
CA LEU A 29 1.35 0.18 -7.09
C LEU A 29 2.37 1.30 -6.98
N PHE A 30 3.64 0.95 -7.17
CA PHE A 30 4.73 1.91 -7.25
C PHE A 30 5.35 1.90 -8.64
N THR A 31 5.61 3.09 -9.17
CA THR A 31 6.49 3.30 -10.33
C THR A 31 7.58 4.26 -9.93
N LEU A 32 8.78 4.09 -10.47
CA LEU A 32 9.95 4.91 -10.14
C LEU A 32 10.99 4.86 -11.27
N ASP A 33 12.00 5.71 -11.17
CA ASP A 33 13.15 5.64 -12.08
C ASP A 33 14.07 4.46 -11.70
N PRO A 34 14.67 3.73 -12.68
CA PRO A 34 15.60 2.63 -12.41
C PRO A 34 16.75 2.94 -11.46
N ALA A 35 17.26 4.18 -11.50
CA ALA A 35 18.36 4.62 -10.64
C ALA A 35 17.98 4.64 -9.15
N ASP A 36 16.69 4.75 -8.83
CA ASP A 36 16.20 4.90 -7.46
C ASP A 36 15.72 3.59 -6.82
N GLU A 37 15.77 2.46 -7.55
CA GLU A 37 15.20 1.18 -7.13
C GLU A 37 15.77 0.65 -5.81
N HIS A 38 17.08 0.76 -5.61
CA HIS A 38 17.72 0.36 -4.36
C HIS A 38 17.24 1.20 -3.16
N SER A 39 17.19 2.53 -3.34
CA SER A 39 16.72 3.45 -2.31
C SER A 39 15.24 3.23 -1.98
N PHE A 40 14.42 2.98 -3.00
CA PHE A 40 13.01 2.61 -2.82
C PHE A 40 12.86 1.36 -1.95
N LEU A 41 13.62 0.30 -2.22
CA LEU A 41 13.54 -0.95 -1.44
C LEU A 41 13.94 -0.75 0.02
N ALA A 42 14.95 0.08 0.29
CA ALA A 42 15.36 0.41 1.65
C ALA A 42 14.25 1.18 2.40
N SER A 43 13.72 2.26 1.80
CA SER A 43 12.64 3.05 2.40
C SER A 43 11.37 2.21 2.59
N TRP A 44 11.05 1.33 1.63
CA TRP A 44 9.92 0.42 1.74
C TRP A 44 10.08 -0.60 2.85
N GLN A 45 11.29 -1.15 3.05
CA GLN A 45 11.55 -2.09 4.15
C GLN A 45 11.31 -1.42 5.51
N ASP A 46 11.81 -0.21 5.70
CA ASP A 46 11.67 0.53 6.96
C ASP A 46 10.23 0.94 7.25
N ASP A 47 9.46 1.20 6.20
CA ASP A 47 8.04 1.44 6.25
C ASP A 47 7.24 0.16 6.60
N ALA A 48 7.46 -0.91 5.85
CA ALA A 48 6.82 -2.21 6.07
C ALA A 48 7.11 -2.75 7.49
N ALA A 49 8.32 -2.53 8.01
CA ALA A 49 8.68 -2.91 9.37
C ALA A 49 7.84 -2.16 10.43
N PHE A 50 7.50 -0.90 10.19
CA PHE A 50 6.58 -0.13 11.04
C PHE A 50 5.15 -0.65 10.93
N MET A 51 4.64 -0.81 9.70
CA MET A 51 3.29 -1.29 9.42
C MET A 51 3.04 -2.67 10.04
N LYS A 52 4.04 -3.57 9.98
CA LYS A 52 3.97 -4.93 10.54
C LYS A 52 3.71 -4.96 12.05
N ARG A 53 4.07 -3.90 12.79
CA ARG A 53 3.87 -3.84 14.25
C ARG A 53 2.50 -3.27 14.64
N GLN A 54 1.72 -2.79 13.68
CA GLN A 54 0.45 -2.14 13.96
C GLN A 54 -0.64 -3.18 14.28
N PRO A 55 -1.58 -2.86 15.17
CA PRO A 55 -2.74 -3.71 15.42
C PRO A 55 -3.51 -4.00 14.12
N GLY A 56 -3.99 -5.23 13.97
CA GLY A 56 -4.76 -5.67 12.82
C GLY A 56 -3.96 -5.89 11.53
N PHE A 57 -2.63 -5.73 11.54
CA PHE A 57 -1.79 -6.14 10.42
C PHE A 57 -1.74 -7.68 10.34
N ILE A 58 -2.01 -8.25 9.17
CA ILE A 58 -1.95 -9.72 8.95
C ILE A 58 -0.68 -10.08 8.18
N SER A 59 -0.50 -9.51 6.99
CA SER A 59 0.65 -9.81 6.13
C SER A 59 0.90 -8.71 5.11
N THR A 60 2.11 -8.71 4.54
CA THR A 60 2.42 -7.92 3.34
C THR A 60 3.39 -8.68 2.45
N GLN A 61 3.27 -8.49 1.14
CA GLN A 61 4.17 -9.01 0.14
C GLN A 61 4.43 -7.95 -0.92
N LEU A 62 5.73 -7.64 -1.12
CA LEU A 62 6.18 -6.80 -2.22
C LEU A 62 6.51 -7.68 -3.43
N HIS A 63 5.98 -7.30 -4.59
CA HIS A 63 6.22 -7.95 -5.86
C HIS A 63 6.86 -6.95 -6.81
N ARG A 64 7.91 -7.36 -7.52
CA ARG A 64 8.47 -6.60 -8.64
C ARG A 64 7.80 -7.07 -9.93
N ALA A 65 7.42 -6.13 -10.79
CA ALA A 65 6.92 -6.43 -12.12
C ALA A 65 7.99 -7.12 -12.97
N VAL A 66 7.54 -7.93 -13.92
CA VAL A 66 8.41 -8.61 -14.88
C VAL A 66 8.85 -7.60 -15.94
N GLY A 67 10.15 -7.56 -16.23
CA GLY A 67 10.76 -6.67 -17.21
C GLY A 67 11.76 -5.68 -16.61
N ASP A 68 12.23 -4.76 -17.45
CA ASP A 68 13.33 -3.85 -17.12
C ASP A 68 12.88 -2.59 -16.36
N SER A 69 11.60 -2.24 -16.45
CA SER A 69 11.04 -1.11 -15.71
C SER A 69 10.74 -1.50 -14.24
N PRO A 70 11.24 -0.74 -13.25
CA PRO A 70 10.99 -1.00 -11.83
C PRO A 70 9.57 -0.57 -11.45
N THR A 71 8.60 -1.45 -11.69
CA THR A 71 7.24 -1.31 -11.16
C THR A 71 7.06 -2.32 -10.03
N TYR A 72 6.39 -1.92 -8.95
CA TYR A 72 6.15 -2.78 -7.81
C TYR A 72 4.69 -2.82 -7.39
N LEU A 73 4.25 -3.98 -6.89
CA LEU A 73 2.95 -4.18 -6.26
C LEU A 73 3.19 -4.58 -4.80
N ASN A 74 2.78 -3.71 -3.88
CA ASN A 74 2.62 -4.04 -2.48
C ASN A 74 1.20 -4.56 -2.25
N TYR A 75 1.10 -5.79 -1.76
CA TYR A 75 -0.15 -6.45 -1.38
C TYR A 75 -0.14 -6.68 0.14
N ALA A 76 -0.97 -5.96 0.89
CA ALA A 76 -1.03 -6.06 2.35
C ALA A 76 -2.44 -6.38 2.84
N VAL A 77 -2.56 -7.32 3.77
CA VAL A 77 -3.84 -7.77 4.33
C VAL A 77 -3.98 -7.23 5.75
N TRP A 78 -5.17 -6.69 6.05
CA TRP A 78 -5.51 -6.14 7.36
C TRP A 78 -6.85 -6.70 7.85
N GLU A 79 -6.97 -6.86 9.16
CA GLU A 79 -8.20 -7.34 9.82
C GLU A 79 -9.38 -6.40 9.59
N SER A 80 -9.16 -5.09 9.47
CA SER A 80 -10.21 -4.13 9.14
C SER A 80 -9.67 -2.83 8.55
N ASN A 81 -10.55 -2.08 7.89
CA ASN A 81 -10.22 -0.74 7.39
C ASN A 81 -9.91 0.24 8.53
N ALA A 82 -10.53 0.08 9.71
CA ALA A 82 -10.24 0.92 10.86
C ALA A 82 -8.80 0.75 11.36
N HIS A 83 -8.30 -0.49 11.41
CA HIS A 83 -6.90 -0.79 11.75
C HIS A 83 -5.94 -0.17 10.72
N PHE A 84 -6.22 -0.37 9.43
CA PHE A 84 -5.42 0.23 8.37
C PHE A 84 -5.42 1.76 8.43
N ARG A 85 -6.59 2.39 8.57
CA ARG A 85 -6.74 3.85 8.70
C ARG A 85 -5.88 4.40 9.84
N ALA A 86 -5.89 3.75 11.01
CA ALA A 86 -5.10 4.18 12.16
C ALA A 86 -3.59 4.16 11.87
N ALA A 87 -3.11 3.09 11.23
CA ALA A 87 -1.72 2.95 10.82
C ALA A 87 -1.31 3.95 9.72
N PHE A 88 -2.13 4.07 8.68
CA PHE A 88 -1.87 4.92 7.50
C PHE A 88 -1.93 6.41 7.80
N THR A 89 -2.65 6.82 8.85
CA THR A 89 -2.72 8.23 9.27
C THR A 89 -1.74 8.58 10.39
N ALA A 90 -0.98 7.59 10.90
CA ALA A 90 -0.01 7.80 11.97
C ALA A 90 1.08 8.81 11.56
N PRO A 91 1.44 9.78 12.43
CA PRO A 91 2.52 10.73 12.14
C PRO A 91 3.86 10.05 11.84
N GLU A 92 4.18 8.95 12.52
CA GLU A 92 5.40 8.17 12.28
C GLU A 92 5.45 7.59 10.86
N PHE A 93 4.32 7.07 10.37
CA PHE A 93 4.22 6.60 8.98
C PHE A 93 4.35 7.74 7.98
N ARG A 94 3.68 8.89 8.24
CA ARG A 94 3.81 10.08 7.38
C ARG A 94 5.24 10.62 7.30
N ALA A 95 6.01 10.52 8.38
CA ALA A 95 7.42 10.89 8.38
C ALA A 95 8.22 9.96 7.46
N LYS A 96 8.00 8.64 7.53
CA LYS A 96 8.68 7.64 6.70
C LYS A 96 8.38 7.80 5.20
N ILE A 97 7.18 8.27 4.84
CA ILE A 97 6.84 8.60 3.45
C ILE A 97 7.84 9.63 2.89
N ALA A 98 8.38 10.55 3.70
CA ALA A 98 9.32 11.56 3.21
C ALA A 98 10.65 10.98 2.70
N ASP A 99 11.02 9.78 3.17
CA ASP A 99 12.29 9.11 2.86
C ASP A 99 12.26 8.34 1.53
N TYR A 100 11.10 8.24 0.87
CA TYR A 100 11.01 7.63 -0.46
C TYR A 100 11.64 8.55 -1.52
N PRO A 101 12.27 7.97 -2.56
CA PRO A 101 12.88 8.75 -3.63
C PRO A 101 11.84 9.60 -4.38
N ALA A 102 12.28 10.74 -4.90
CA ALA A 102 11.37 11.71 -5.53
C ALA A 102 10.69 11.18 -6.80
N SER A 103 11.32 10.22 -7.49
CA SER A 103 10.75 9.55 -8.66
C SER A 103 9.63 8.56 -8.30
N ALA A 104 9.54 8.12 -7.04
CA ALA A 104 8.54 7.15 -6.63
C ALA A 104 7.13 7.77 -6.65
N VAL A 105 6.25 7.11 -7.39
CA VAL A 105 4.82 7.40 -7.45
C VAL A 105 4.08 6.23 -6.83
N ALA A 106 3.38 6.47 -5.73
CA ALA A 106 2.54 5.46 -5.06
C ALA A 106 1.08 5.60 -5.50
N SER A 107 0.40 4.48 -5.74
CA SER A 107 -1.02 4.41 -6.08
C SER A 107 -1.77 3.41 -5.19
N PRO A 108 -2.04 3.77 -3.91
CA PRO A 108 -2.71 2.91 -2.96
C PRO A 108 -4.23 2.85 -3.19
N HIS A 109 -4.81 1.67 -2.97
CA HIS A 109 -6.25 1.42 -3.01
C HIS A 109 -6.60 0.19 -2.15
N LEU A 110 -7.76 0.23 -1.50
CA LEU A 110 -8.27 -0.82 -0.63
C LEU A 110 -9.36 -1.61 -1.34
N PHE A 111 -9.34 -2.92 -1.11
CA PHE A 111 -10.28 -3.86 -1.69
C PHE A 111 -10.82 -4.78 -0.60
N GLU A 112 -12.06 -5.22 -0.78
CA GLU A 112 -12.63 -6.33 -0.04
C GLU A 112 -12.66 -7.57 -0.94
N LYS A 113 -12.55 -8.75 -0.33
CA LYS A 113 -12.76 -9.97 -1.10
C LYS A 113 -14.22 -10.06 -1.51
N VAL A 114 -14.46 -10.44 -2.76
CA VAL A 114 -15.79 -10.72 -3.26
C VAL A 114 -15.90 -12.22 -3.50
N ALA A 115 -16.93 -12.83 -2.92
CA ALA A 115 -17.26 -14.22 -3.22
C ALA A 115 -17.81 -14.31 -4.63
N VAL A 116 -17.21 -15.18 -5.44
CA VAL A 116 -17.69 -15.51 -6.79
C VAL A 116 -17.97 -17.00 -6.79
N ALA A 117 -19.22 -17.38 -7.04
CA ALA A 117 -19.68 -18.75 -6.90
C ALA A 117 -18.78 -19.73 -7.70
N GLY A 118 -18.20 -20.71 -7.00
CA GLY A 118 -17.31 -21.71 -7.58
C GLY A 118 -15.90 -21.23 -7.92
N ILE A 119 -15.56 -19.95 -7.68
CA ILE A 119 -14.28 -19.34 -8.10
C ILE A 119 -13.55 -18.69 -6.91
N CYS A 120 -14.15 -17.70 -6.25
CA CYS A 120 -13.52 -16.92 -5.18
C CYS A 120 -14.22 -17.17 -3.86
N VAL A 121 -13.43 -17.40 -2.81
CA VAL A 121 -13.89 -17.39 -1.42
C VAL A 121 -13.72 -15.99 -0.84
N ALA A 122 -14.70 -15.53 -0.05
CA ALA A 122 -14.62 -14.30 0.74
C ALA A 122 -14.21 -14.64 2.18
#